data_AF-A0A109BEV4-F1
#
_entry.id   AF-A0A109BEV4-F1
#
_cell.length_a   1.000
_cell.length_b   1.000
_cell.length_c   1.000
_cell.angle_alpha   90.00
_cell.angle_beta   90.00
_cell.angle_gamma   90.00
#
_symmetry.space_group_name_H-M   'P 1'
#
loop_
_entity.id
_entity.type
_entity.pdbx_description
1 polymer ?
#
loop_
_entity_poly.entity_id
_entity_poly.type
_entity_poly.pdbx_seq_one_letter_code
_entity_poly.pdbx_strand_id
1 'polypeptide(L)'
;MHGRKQSTFGRLTALAAGAVTLTAALASPALAAGGIGGTIDPIVYELMVFVMAIFVGYYVVWAVTPALHTPLMSVTNAISSVIVVGALLAVAVEHGAVSGLTGGDTVASKTFGVLALIMAAVNIFGGFLVTQRMLAMYKKKGDKR
;
A
#
# COMPACT_ATOMS: atom_id res chain seq x y z
N MET A 1 50.65 -13.44 -17.84
CA MET A 1 49.42 -14.20 -17.50
C MET A 1 48.32 -13.35 -16.79
N HIS A 2 48.44 -12.02 -16.69
CA HIS A 2 47.56 -11.17 -15.86
C HIS A 2 46.31 -10.56 -16.55
N GLY A 3 46.13 -10.74 -17.87
CA GLY A 3 45.08 -10.03 -18.64
C GLY A 3 43.68 -10.68 -18.70
N ARG A 4 43.51 -11.96 -18.31
CA ARG A 4 42.21 -12.66 -18.44
C ARG A 4 41.20 -12.35 -17.33
N LYS A 5 41.66 -11.98 -16.12
CA LYS A 5 40.79 -11.77 -14.95
C LYS A 5 39.96 -10.48 -15.02
N GLN A 6 40.45 -9.43 -15.70
CA GLN A 6 39.69 -8.17 -15.85
C GLN A 6 38.48 -8.32 -16.79
N SER A 7 38.56 -9.19 -17.80
CA SER A 7 37.48 -9.37 -18.79
C SER A 7 36.24 -10.08 -18.22
N THR A 8 36.43 -11.01 -17.28
CA THR A 8 35.34 -11.79 -16.67
C THR A 8 34.56 -10.95 -15.65
N PHE A 9 35.26 -10.12 -14.86
CA PHE A 9 34.63 -9.18 -13.92
C PHE A 9 33.80 -8.09 -14.63
N GLY A 10 34.29 -7.58 -15.77
CA GLY A 10 33.53 -6.65 -16.62
C GLY A 10 32.25 -7.26 -17.20
N ARG A 11 32.29 -8.55 -17.58
CA ARG A 11 31.11 -9.27 -18.06
C ARG A 11 30.08 -9.54 -16.97
N LEU A 12 30.52 -9.89 -15.76
CA LEU A 12 29.64 -10.11 -14.60
C LEU A 12 28.95 -8.81 -14.15
N THR A 13 29.66 -7.69 -14.14
CA THR A 13 29.09 -6.38 -13.81
C THR A 13 28.12 -5.88 -14.88
N ALA A 14 28.41 -6.11 -16.17
CA ALA A 14 27.49 -5.82 -17.26
C ALA A 14 26.22 -6.69 -17.21
N LEU A 15 26.34 -7.98 -16.86
CA LEU A 15 25.19 -8.88 -16.74
C LEU A 15 24.31 -8.53 -15.53
N ALA A 16 24.92 -8.12 -14.41
CA ALA A 16 24.20 -7.62 -13.24
C ALA A 16 23.47 -6.30 -13.55
N ALA A 17 24.11 -5.36 -14.25
CA ALA A 17 23.46 -4.12 -14.69
C ALA A 17 22.31 -4.38 -15.67
N GLY A 18 22.47 -5.34 -16.58
CA GLY A 18 21.43 -5.80 -17.50
C GLY A 18 20.25 -6.47 -16.78
N ALA A 19 20.50 -7.24 -15.72
CA ALA A 19 19.46 -7.85 -14.90
C ALA A 19 18.67 -6.81 -14.10
N VAL A 20 19.35 -5.80 -13.54
CA VAL A 20 18.72 -4.70 -12.79
C VAL A 20 17.84 -3.83 -13.68
N THR A 21 18.27 -3.56 -14.91
CA THR A 21 17.45 -2.83 -15.89
C THR A 21 16.25 -3.65 -16.37
N LEU A 22 16.39 -4.98 -16.49
CA LEU A 22 15.31 -5.88 -16.85
C LEU A 22 14.25 -6.03 -15.75
N THR A 23 14.66 -6.12 -14.48
CA THR A 23 13.70 -6.17 -13.35
C THR A 23 12.99 -4.83 -13.14
N ALA A 24 13.67 -3.70 -13.34
CA ALA A 24 13.03 -2.38 -13.34
C ALA A 24 11.99 -2.22 -14.47
N ALA A 25 12.25 -2.80 -15.65
CA ALA A 25 11.31 -2.81 -16.76
C ALA A 25 10.05 -3.65 -16.46
N LEU A 26 10.19 -4.77 -15.74
CA LEU A 26 9.07 -5.63 -15.34
C LEU A 26 8.26 -5.07 -14.17
N ALA A 27 8.86 -4.25 -13.32
CA ALA A 27 8.20 -3.54 -12.22
C ALA A 27 7.58 -2.20 -12.65
N SER A 28 7.72 -1.82 -13.92
CA SER A 28 7.14 -0.60 -14.43
C SER A 28 5.60 -0.72 -14.44
N PRO A 29 4.86 0.29 -13.93
CA PRO A 29 3.39 0.27 -13.90
C PRO A 29 2.76 0.08 -15.29
N ALA A 30 3.52 0.33 -16.35
CA ALA A 30 3.18 0.04 -17.74
C ALA A 30 2.85 -1.44 -18.01
N LEU A 31 3.46 -2.40 -17.29
CA LEU A 31 3.19 -3.83 -17.51
C LEU A 31 1.95 -4.31 -16.74
N ALA A 32 1.66 -3.73 -15.57
CA ALA A 32 0.45 -4.03 -14.79
C ALA A 32 -0.82 -3.46 -15.43
N ALA A 33 -0.69 -2.42 -16.26
CA ALA A 33 -1.76 -1.80 -17.03
C ALA A 33 -2.13 -2.55 -18.33
N GLY A 34 -1.64 -3.78 -18.53
CA GLY A 34 -1.93 -4.61 -19.71
C GLY A 34 -3.41 -4.99 -19.90
N GLY A 35 -4.29 -4.64 -18.97
CA GLY A 35 -5.73 -4.78 -19.11
C GLY A 35 -6.40 -3.41 -19.24
N ILE A 36 -6.82 -3.08 -20.46
CA ILE A 36 -7.68 -1.92 -20.81
C ILE A 36 -6.96 -0.55 -20.71
N GLY A 37 -6.08 -0.24 -21.69
CA GLY A 37 -5.60 1.14 -21.90
C GLY A 37 -4.10 1.30 -22.13
N GLY A 38 -3.50 0.50 -23.03
CA GLY A 38 -2.05 0.51 -23.30
C GLY A 38 -1.48 1.78 -23.96
N THR A 39 -2.23 2.88 -24.03
CA THR A 39 -1.81 4.15 -24.67
C THR A 39 -2.12 5.39 -23.84
N ILE A 40 -2.58 5.24 -22.60
CA ILE A 40 -3.03 6.35 -21.75
C ILE A 40 -1.91 6.66 -20.75
N ASP A 41 -1.58 7.94 -20.58
CA ASP A 41 -0.61 8.37 -19.58
C ASP A 41 -1.00 7.83 -18.18
N PRO A 42 -0.06 7.23 -17.42
CA PRO A 42 -0.36 6.65 -16.11
C PRO A 42 -1.05 7.62 -15.15
N ILE A 43 -0.67 8.90 -15.20
CA ILE A 43 -1.29 9.96 -14.39
C ILE A 43 -2.76 10.15 -14.77
N VAL A 44 -3.09 10.12 -16.07
CA VAL A 44 -4.47 10.28 -16.55
C VAL A 44 -5.30 9.06 -16.13
N TYR A 45 -4.73 7.87 -16.19
CA TYR A 45 -5.37 6.64 -15.72
C TYR A 45 -5.62 6.66 -14.20
N GLU A 46 -4.62 7.01 -13.39
CA GLU A 46 -4.76 7.15 -11.94
C GLU A 46 -5.78 8.23 -11.55
N LEU A 47 -5.82 9.34 -12.29
CA LEU A 47 -6.81 10.39 -12.11
C LEU A 47 -8.23 9.90 -12.45
N MET A 48 -8.41 9.11 -13.51
CA MET A 48 -9.70 8.48 -13.84
C MET A 48 -10.16 7.56 -12.71
N VAL A 49 -9.28 6.68 -12.22
CA VAL A 49 -9.59 5.78 -11.10
C VAL A 49 -9.91 6.58 -9.83
N PHE A 50 -9.15 7.64 -9.55
CA PHE A 50 -9.39 8.52 -8.40
C PHE A 50 -10.76 9.19 -8.45
N VAL A 51 -11.14 9.79 -9.58
CA VAL A 51 -12.44 10.44 -9.75
C VAL A 51 -13.58 9.42 -9.68
N MET A 52 -13.43 8.25 -10.29
CA MET A 52 -14.42 7.17 -10.18
C MET A 52 -14.57 6.68 -8.74
N ALA A 53 -13.47 6.54 -8.00
CA ALA A 53 -13.49 6.15 -6.59
C ALA A 53 -14.23 7.17 -5.72
N ILE A 54 -14.11 8.48 -5.99
CA ILE A 54 -14.87 9.52 -5.27
C ILE A 54 -16.36 9.34 -5.48
N PHE A 55 -16.81 9.15 -6.73
CA PHE A 55 -18.24 8.95 -7.02
C PHE A 55 -18.78 7.72 -6.29
N VAL A 56 -18.07 6.59 -6.38
CA VAL A 56 -18.47 5.36 -5.68
C VAL A 56 -18.51 5.60 -4.16
N GLY A 57 -17.48 6.24 -3.59
CA GLY A 57 -17.42 6.56 -2.16
C GLY A 57 -18.59 7.44 -1.70
N TYR A 58 -18.97 8.45 -2.48
CA TYR A 58 -20.12 9.31 -2.18
C TYR A 58 -21.42 8.50 -2.11
N TYR A 59 -21.72 7.68 -3.12
CA TYR A 59 -22.94 6.88 -3.16
C TYR A 59 -22.98 5.82 -2.05
N VAL A 60 -21.83 5.22 -1.71
CA VAL A 60 -21.74 4.23 -0.62
C VAL A 60 -22.05 4.84 0.74
N VAL A 61 -21.55 6.05 1.03
CA VAL A 61 -21.78 6.71 2.33
C VAL A 61 -23.19 7.28 2.43
N TRP A 62 -23.76 7.80 1.34
CA TRP A 62 -25.13 8.35 1.35
C TRP A 62 -26.23 7.30 1.51
N ALA A 63 -25.95 6.03 1.22
CA ALA A 63 -26.93 4.95 1.30
C ALA A 63 -27.15 4.38 2.72
N VAL A 64 -26.61 5.01 3.78
CA VAL A 64 -26.74 4.50 5.15
C VAL A 64 -27.95 5.05 5.90
N THR A 65 -28.56 4.24 6.75
CA THR A 65 -29.67 4.67 7.60
C THR A 65 -29.18 5.62 8.71
N PRO A 66 -29.96 6.65 9.12
CA PRO A 66 -29.50 7.69 10.05
C PRO A 66 -29.02 7.20 11.42
N ALA A 67 -29.48 6.02 11.86
CA ALA A 67 -29.04 5.39 13.11
C ALA A 67 -27.56 4.92 13.07
N LEU A 68 -26.95 4.85 11.89
CA LEU A 68 -25.60 4.34 11.68
C LEU A 68 -24.53 5.41 11.44
N HIS A 69 -24.83 6.72 11.48
CA HIS A 69 -23.78 7.74 11.27
C HIS A 69 -22.64 7.64 12.29
N THR A 70 -22.96 7.30 13.55
CA THR A 70 -21.94 7.14 14.60
C THR A 70 -21.11 5.85 14.43
N PRO A 71 -21.71 4.66 14.17
CA PRO A 71 -20.96 3.48 13.73
C PRO A 71 -20.14 3.69 12.45
N LEU A 72 -20.70 4.40 11.47
CA LEU A 72 -20.06 4.68 10.18
C LEU A 72 -18.82 5.55 10.37
N MET A 73 -18.88 6.53 11.27
CA MET A 73 -17.71 7.33 11.64
C MET A 73 -16.55 6.46 12.17
N SER A 74 -16.87 5.45 12.98
CA SER A 74 -15.86 4.49 13.48
C SER A 74 -15.31 3.59 12.37
N VAL A 75 -16.15 3.18 11.41
CA VAL A 75 -15.73 2.36 10.26
C VAL A 75 -14.84 3.16 9.32
N THR A 76 -15.17 4.43 9.04
CA THR A 76 -14.32 5.30 8.22
C THR A 76 -12.96 5.56 8.88
N ASN A 77 -12.91 5.57 10.22
CA ASN A 77 -11.65 5.62 10.95
C ASN A 77 -10.80 4.37 10.67
N ALA A 78 -11.38 3.16 10.72
CA ALA A 78 -10.68 1.92 10.38
C ALA A 78 -10.24 1.89 8.90
N ILE A 79 -11.10 2.33 7.95
CA ILE A 79 -10.80 2.32 6.50
C ILE A 79 -9.63 3.24 6.15
N SER A 80 -9.44 4.34 6.88
CA SER A 80 -8.29 5.22 6.68
C SER A 80 -6.93 4.52 6.87
N SER A 81 -6.92 3.33 7.49
CA SER A 81 -5.72 2.52 7.71
C SER A 81 -5.13 1.86 6.46
N VAL A 82 -5.62 2.19 5.25
CA VAL A 82 -5.02 1.76 3.97
C VAL A 82 -3.53 2.15 3.87
N ILE A 83 -3.10 3.15 4.64
CA ILE A 83 -1.70 3.53 4.87
C ILE A 83 -0.78 2.36 5.29
N VAL A 84 -1.31 1.26 5.83
CA VAL A 84 -0.52 0.06 6.14
C VAL A 84 0.20 -0.50 4.91
N VAL A 85 -0.38 -0.36 3.72
CA VAL A 85 0.23 -0.79 2.45
C VAL A 85 1.50 0.01 2.19
N GLY A 86 1.45 1.34 2.38
CA GLY A 86 2.62 2.22 2.24
C GLY A 86 3.69 1.92 3.29
N ALA A 87 3.31 1.65 4.53
CA ALA A 87 4.24 1.29 5.60
C ALA A 87 4.96 -0.04 5.32
N LEU A 88 4.23 -1.05 4.82
CA LEU A 88 4.82 -2.33 4.43
C LEU A 88 5.79 -2.16 3.27
N LEU A 89 5.47 -1.35 2.26
CA LEU A 89 6.38 -1.03 1.17
C LEU A 89 7.65 -0.34 1.67
N ALA A 90 7.52 0.65 2.57
CA ALA A 90 8.66 1.36 3.15
C ALA A 90 9.62 0.43 3.92
N VAL A 91 9.10 -0.59 4.61
CA VAL A 91 9.92 -1.60 5.31
C VAL A 91 10.46 -2.66 4.34
N ALA A 92 9.69 -3.04 3.32
CA ALA A 92 10.03 -4.12 2.39
C ALA A 92 11.13 -3.76 1.37
N VAL A 93 11.35 -2.47 1.09
CA VAL A 93 12.39 -1.98 0.15
C VAL A 93 13.79 -2.49 0.52
N GLU A 94 14.03 -2.84 1.79
CA GLU A 94 15.36 -3.23 2.27
C GLU A 94 15.62 -4.75 2.32
N HIS A 95 14.60 -5.60 2.17
CA HIS A 95 14.77 -7.07 2.17
C HIS A 95 15.03 -7.69 0.78
N GLY A 96 15.35 -6.87 -0.23
CA GLY A 96 15.91 -7.36 -1.50
C GLY A 96 14.95 -7.42 -2.69
N ALA A 97 13.81 -6.73 -2.66
CA ALA A 97 12.94 -6.62 -3.84
C ALA A 97 13.18 -5.34 -4.67
N VAL A 98 13.75 -4.28 -4.08
CA VAL A 98 13.98 -2.99 -4.76
C VAL A 98 15.27 -2.33 -4.22
N SER A 99 16.40 -3.06 -4.23
CA SER A 99 17.69 -2.58 -3.70
C SER A 99 18.38 -1.47 -4.53
N GLY A 100 17.64 -0.71 -5.34
CA GLY A 100 18.22 0.21 -6.33
C GLY A 100 17.90 1.70 -6.17
N LEU A 101 16.91 2.11 -5.36
CA LEU A 101 16.38 3.47 -5.51
C LEU A 101 16.88 4.52 -4.51
N THR A 102 17.44 4.18 -3.36
CA THR A 102 17.85 5.21 -2.39
C THR A 102 19.09 4.83 -1.60
N GLY A 103 20.23 5.45 -1.93
CA GLY A 103 21.44 5.48 -1.10
C GLY A 103 21.32 6.47 0.07
N GLY A 104 20.19 6.47 0.78
CA GLY A 104 19.95 7.31 1.96
C GLY A 104 19.75 6.45 3.20
N ASP A 105 20.22 6.94 4.36
CA ASP A 105 20.22 6.27 5.67
C ASP A 105 19.11 5.21 5.84
N THR A 106 19.48 3.95 5.67
CA THR A 106 18.61 2.77 5.86
C THR A 106 18.03 2.74 7.26
N VAL A 107 18.73 3.30 8.24
CA VAL A 107 18.28 3.36 9.64
C VAL A 107 17.05 4.26 9.79
N ALA A 108 17.02 5.44 9.15
CA ALA A 108 15.89 6.37 9.27
C ALA A 108 14.64 5.81 8.58
N SER A 109 14.80 5.24 7.38
CA SER A 109 13.68 4.65 6.64
C SER A 109 13.06 3.46 7.39
N LYS A 110 13.87 2.61 8.03
CA LYS A 110 13.37 1.53 8.90
C LYS A 110 12.61 2.06 10.10
N THR A 111 13.17 3.01 10.83
CA THR A 111 12.54 3.50 12.06
C THR A 111 11.21 4.14 11.75
N PHE A 112 11.12 4.96 10.70
CA PHE A 112 9.84 5.54 10.26
C PHE A 112 8.88 4.49 9.68
N GLY A 113 9.36 3.50 8.93
CA GLY A 113 8.51 2.42 8.40
C GLY A 113 7.89 1.56 9.50
N VAL A 114 8.68 1.16 10.51
CA VAL A 114 8.18 0.42 11.68
C VAL A 114 7.24 1.29 12.52
N LEU A 115 7.57 2.57 12.73
CA LEU A 115 6.69 3.50 13.44
C LEU A 115 5.35 3.68 12.72
N ALA A 116 5.38 3.83 11.40
CA ALA A 116 4.19 3.92 10.55
C ALA A 116 3.35 2.64 10.62
N LEU A 117 3.99 1.46 10.68
CA LEU A 117 3.31 0.17 10.81
C LEU A 117 2.59 0.04 12.16
N ILE A 118 3.24 0.48 13.25
CA ILE A 118 2.64 0.51 14.59
C ILE A 118 1.44 1.47 14.61
N MET A 119 1.58 2.68 14.05
CA MET A 119 0.50 3.66 13.96
C MET A 119 -0.68 3.14 13.13
N ALA A 120 -0.40 2.49 11.99
CA ALA A 120 -1.42 1.87 11.17
C ALA A 120 -2.15 0.75 11.93
N ALA A 121 -1.41 -0.10 12.66
CA ALA A 121 -2.00 -1.16 13.47
C ALA A 121 -2.95 -0.61 14.56
N VAL A 122 -2.57 0.45 15.26
CA VAL A 122 -3.43 1.11 16.26
C VAL A 122 -4.73 1.61 15.63
N ASN A 123 -4.68 2.17 14.42
CA ASN A 123 -5.87 2.66 13.73
C ASN A 123 -6.82 1.51 13.29
N ILE A 124 -6.25 0.40 12.80
CA ILE A 124 -6.99 -0.82 12.45
C ILE A 124 -7.68 -1.39 13.69
N PHE A 125 -6.89 -1.75 14.71
CA PHE A 125 -7.42 -2.42 15.90
C PHE A 125 -8.30 -1.49 16.74
N GLY A 126 -7.91 -0.23 16.90
CA GLY A 126 -8.70 0.78 17.61
C GLY A 126 -10.03 1.08 16.91
N GLY A 127 -10.01 1.21 15.57
CA GLY A 127 -11.21 1.41 14.77
C GLY A 127 -12.22 0.29 14.98
N PHE A 128 -11.81 -0.98 14.84
CA PHE A 128 -12.71 -2.13 14.97
C PHE A 128 -13.19 -2.38 16.42
N LEU A 129 -12.35 -2.15 17.43
CA LEU A 129 -12.72 -2.35 18.83
C LEU A 129 -13.79 -1.32 19.26
N VAL A 130 -13.66 -0.06 18.84
CA VAL A 130 -14.66 0.97 19.10
C VAL A 130 -15.97 0.68 18.37
N THR A 131 -15.92 0.23 17.11
CA THR A 131 -17.15 -0.13 16.36
C THR A 131 -17.89 -1.29 17.04
N GLN A 132 -17.16 -2.30 17.51
CA GLN A 132 -17.76 -3.43 18.22
C GLN A 132 -18.38 -3.01 19.56
N ARG A 133 -17.76 -2.09 20.31
CA ARG A 133 -18.35 -1.52 21.53
C ARG A 133 -19.61 -0.72 21.25
N MET A 134 -19.66 0.00 20.13
CA MET A 134 -20.85 0.75 19.69
C MET A 134 -21.99 -0.18 19.26
N LEU A 135 -21.70 -1.27 18.55
CA LEU A 135 -22.69 -2.26 18.11
C LEU A 135 -23.13 -3.20 19.25
N ALA A 136 -22.28 -3.43 20.25
CA ALA A 136 -22.63 -4.21 21.44
C ALA A 136 -23.72 -3.53 22.29
N MET A 137 -23.86 -2.20 22.18
CA MET A 137 -24.95 -1.45 22.87
C MET A 137 -26.32 -1.61 22.18
N TYR A 138 -26.38 -2.10 20.95
CA TYR A 138 -27.63 -2.46 20.26
C TYR A 138 -28.01 -3.94 20.42
N LYS A 139 -27.14 -4.76 21.04
CA LYS A 139 -27.44 -6.14 21.41
C LYS A 139 -28.18 -6.11 22.77
N LYS A 140 -29.50 -6.30 22.74
CA LYS A 140 -30.33 -6.50 23.94
C LYS A 140 -29.70 -7.59 24.81
N LYS A 141 -29.35 -7.22 26.06
CA LYS A 141 -28.96 -8.18 27.11
C LYS A 141 -30.18 -9.06 27.40
N GLY A 142 -30.23 -10.24 26.76
CA GLY A 142 -31.22 -11.28 26.99
C GLY A 142 -32.65 -10.91 26.62
N ASP A 143 -33.12 -11.37 25.47
CA ASP A 143 -34.53 -11.76 25.36
C ASP A 143 -34.61 -13.25 25.67
N LYS A 144 -34.84 -13.55 26.96
CA LYS A 144 -35.46 -14.80 27.37
C LYS A 144 -36.97 -14.60 27.18
N ARG A 145 -37.46 -14.66 25.94
CA ARG A 145 -38.85 -14.98 25.60
C ARG A 145 -38.87 -15.63 24.22
#